data_AF-A0A024UCN1-F1
#
_entry.id   AF-A0A024UCN1-F1
#
_cell.length_a   1.000
_cell.length_b   1.000
_cell.length_c   1.000
_cell.angle_alpha   90.00
_cell.angle_beta   90.00
_cell.angle_gamma   90.00
#
_symmetry.space_group_name_H-M   'P 1'
#
loop_
_entity.id
_entity.type
_entity.pdbx_description
1 polymer ?
#
loop_
_entity_poly.entity_id
_entity_poly.type
_entity_poly.pdbx_seq_one_letter_code
_entity_poly.pdbx_strand_id
1 'polypeptide(L)'
;MPLSYVVEIIEGAYTRLGPNGGLIALNPHIPVEFRTEWFLTPKQHALETLAFSLLYGSIAYYCHCRAINSDAWKALRPVRVPTTVDAMCFVLAGTSYAAAYYYKHIAPGSWRVAYMLQPCHVLTATIAILSVLPGRWANYIFQVMVTLTWSSVVAMAFPDLSDYTHKGDMFNYWYEHALILVLPIALSVRSIWCLSSYRHISCACCSDADGSPILGTGTSSCWAMPRPGCIIACAFKSQRWPPT
;
A
#
# COMPACT_ATOMS: atom_id res chain seq x y z
N MET A 1 26.79 14.59 -11.99
CA MET A 1 26.50 15.30 -10.72
C MET A 1 27.01 14.42 -9.59
N PRO A 2 27.87 14.93 -8.68
CA PRO A 2 28.40 14.11 -7.59
C PRO A 2 27.30 13.76 -6.58
N LEU A 3 27.37 12.57 -5.98
CA LEU A 3 26.38 12.08 -5.02
C LEU A 3 26.25 13.01 -3.80
N SER A 4 27.36 13.59 -3.35
CA SER A 4 27.41 14.56 -2.25
C SER A 4 26.51 15.77 -2.49
N TYR A 5 26.47 16.28 -3.72
CA TYR A 5 25.63 17.43 -4.07
C TYR A 5 24.13 17.10 -4.01
N VAL A 6 23.75 15.88 -4.38
CA VAL A 6 22.36 15.41 -4.25
C VAL A 6 21.96 15.30 -2.77
N VAL A 7 22.85 14.77 -1.93
CA VAL A 7 22.64 14.68 -0.48
C VAL A 7 22.47 16.08 0.12
N GLU A 8 23.30 17.05 -0.27
CA GLU A 8 23.20 18.45 0.20
C GLU A 8 21.85 19.09 -0.18
N ILE A 9 21.34 18.85 -1.40
CA ILE A 9 20.02 19.35 -1.81
C ILE A 9 18.91 18.76 -0.93
N ILE A 10 18.94 17.45 -0.68
CA ILE A 10 17.94 16.74 0.11
C ILE A 10 18.03 17.15 1.59
N GLU A 11 19.24 17.26 2.14
CA GLU A 11 19.50 17.75 3.49
C GLU A 11 18.97 19.17 3.67
N GLY A 12 19.20 20.04 2.68
CA GLY A 12 18.65 21.40 2.67
C GLY A 12 17.12 21.41 2.66
N ALA A 13 16.48 20.46 1.96
CA ALA A 13 15.02 20.30 1.99
C ALA A 13 14.54 19.86 3.38
N TYR A 14 15.15 18.84 3.99
CA TYR A 14 14.81 18.40 5.34
C TYR A 14 15.04 19.51 6.38
N THR A 15 16.13 20.25 6.28
CA THR A 15 16.40 21.38 7.19
C THR A 15 15.31 22.44 7.11
N ARG A 16 14.78 22.73 5.90
CA ARG A 16 13.69 23.69 5.71
C ARG A 16 12.33 23.18 6.19
N LEU A 17 12.07 21.87 6.05
CA LEU A 17 10.82 21.23 6.47
C LEU A 17 10.80 20.91 7.97
N GLY A 18 11.97 20.82 8.59
CA GLY A 18 12.16 20.35 9.94
C GLY A 18 11.76 21.32 11.05
N PRO A 19 12.03 20.92 12.31
CA PRO A 19 11.61 21.58 13.55
C PRO A 19 12.14 23.01 13.70
N ASN A 20 13.32 23.23 13.14
CA ASN A 20 14.03 24.51 13.13
C ASN A 20 14.00 25.17 11.73
N GLY A 21 13.18 24.62 10.82
CA GLY A 21 13.09 25.03 9.44
C GLY A 21 12.07 26.14 9.20
N GLY A 22 12.13 26.73 8.00
CA GLY A 22 11.22 27.81 7.59
C GLY A 22 9.75 27.41 7.61
N LEU A 23 9.38 26.13 7.50
CA LEU A 23 7.98 25.71 7.50
C LEU A 23 7.27 25.99 8.84
N ILE A 24 7.98 25.89 9.97
CA ILE A 24 7.46 26.27 11.29
C ILE A 24 7.40 27.78 11.48
N ALA A 25 8.33 28.52 10.86
CA ALA A 25 8.24 29.97 10.78
C ALA A 25 7.08 30.44 9.86
N LEU A 26 6.71 29.63 8.86
CA LEU A 26 5.64 29.90 7.90
C LEU A 26 4.25 29.53 8.40
N ASN A 27 4.13 28.63 9.40
CA ASN A 27 2.85 28.26 9.98
C ASN A 27 2.89 28.35 11.52
N PRO A 28 2.57 29.53 12.10
CA PRO A 28 2.62 29.76 13.53
C PRO A 28 1.59 28.94 14.33
N HIS A 29 0.68 28.23 13.64
CA HIS A 29 -0.36 27.42 14.25
C HIS A 29 0.10 26.01 14.65
N ILE A 30 1.34 25.62 14.34
CA ILE A 30 1.93 24.35 14.79
C ILE A 30 2.24 24.44 16.29
N PRO A 31 1.58 23.65 17.17
CA PRO A 31 1.82 23.70 18.61
C PRO A 31 3.26 23.32 18.99
N VAL A 32 3.77 23.83 20.11
CA VAL A 32 5.16 23.61 20.57
C VAL A 32 5.45 22.12 20.75
N GLU A 33 4.50 21.41 21.33
CA GLU A 33 4.55 19.98 21.62
C GLU A 33 4.67 19.10 20.36
N PHE A 34 4.23 19.58 19.19
CA PHE A 34 4.34 18.87 17.92
C PHE A 34 5.52 19.35 17.06
N ARG A 35 6.31 20.32 17.55
CA ARG A 35 7.61 20.66 16.99
C ARG A 35 8.64 19.65 17.48
N THR A 36 8.49 18.40 17.04
CA THR A 36 9.36 17.29 17.44
C THR A 36 10.80 17.59 17.06
N GLU A 37 11.79 17.23 17.86
CA GLU A 37 13.17 17.22 17.37
C GLU A 37 13.35 16.10 16.33
N TRP A 38 14.28 16.33 15.40
CA TRP A 38 14.67 15.30 14.46
C TRP A 38 15.28 14.12 15.23
N PHE A 39 14.65 12.94 15.16
CA PHE A 39 15.26 11.72 15.73
C PHE A 39 16.58 11.36 15.02
N LEU A 40 16.65 11.58 13.70
CA LEU A 40 17.88 11.46 12.90
C LEU A 40 18.27 12.82 12.34
N THR A 41 19.56 13.13 12.30
CA THR A 41 20.02 14.40 11.71
C THR A 41 19.51 14.56 10.26
N PRO A 42 19.23 15.80 9.78
CA PRO A 42 18.77 16.03 8.40
C PRO A 42 19.69 15.39 7.34
N LYS A 43 20.99 15.40 7.60
CA LYS A 43 22.00 14.74 6.76
C LYS A 43 21.83 13.23 6.72
N GLN A 44 21.59 12.60 7.87
CA GLN A 44 21.32 11.16 7.92
C GLN A 44 20.02 10.82 7.20
N HIS A 45 18.95 11.59 7.41
CA HIS A 45 17.70 11.41 6.65
C HIS A 45 17.90 11.54 5.13
N ALA A 46 18.72 12.49 4.69
CA ALA A 46 19.07 12.66 3.28
C ALA A 46 19.82 11.45 2.71
N LEU A 47 20.82 10.96 3.45
CA LEU A 47 21.59 9.77 3.07
C LEU A 47 20.71 8.52 3.01
N GLU A 48 19.91 8.27 4.03
CA GLU A 48 19.01 7.11 4.10
C GLU A 48 17.95 7.18 2.99
N THR A 49 17.34 8.34 2.78
CA THR A 49 16.34 8.54 1.73
C THR A 49 16.93 8.28 0.35
N LEU A 50 18.14 8.78 0.09
CA LEU A 50 18.82 8.53 -1.18
C LEU A 50 19.20 7.05 -1.33
N ALA A 51 19.75 6.43 -0.30
CA ALA A 51 20.12 5.02 -0.30
C ALA A 51 18.90 4.11 -0.54
N PHE A 52 17.80 4.33 0.21
CA PHE A 52 16.57 3.57 0.04
C PHE A 52 15.89 3.84 -1.30
N SER A 53 15.90 5.08 -1.79
CA SER A 53 15.33 5.40 -3.12
C SER A 53 16.10 4.73 -4.24
N LEU A 54 17.43 4.68 -4.16
CA LEU A 54 18.25 3.98 -5.15
C LEU A 54 18.04 2.47 -5.07
N LEU A 55 18.04 1.89 -3.87
CA LEU A 55 17.86 0.45 -3.67
C LEU A 55 16.44 0.00 -4.08
N TYR A 56 15.42 0.54 -3.45
CA TYR A 56 14.03 0.14 -3.72
C TYR A 56 13.56 0.63 -5.08
N GLY A 57 13.99 1.81 -5.53
CA GLY A 57 13.63 2.33 -6.85
C GLY A 57 14.21 1.48 -7.98
N SER A 58 15.47 1.02 -7.86
CA SER A 58 16.07 0.13 -8.86
C SER A 58 15.41 -1.25 -8.88
N ILE A 59 15.12 -1.84 -7.71
CA ILE A 59 14.39 -3.12 -7.61
C ILE A 59 12.98 -2.96 -8.19
N ALA A 60 12.26 -1.90 -7.82
CA ALA A 60 10.92 -1.63 -8.32
C ALA A 60 10.92 -1.42 -9.84
N TYR A 61 11.89 -0.68 -10.37
CA TYR A 61 12.05 -0.47 -11.81
C TYR A 61 12.33 -1.79 -12.54
N TYR A 62 13.26 -2.60 -12.03
CA TYR A 62 13.55 -3.92 -12.59
C TYR A 62 12.30 -4.83 -12.61
N CYS A 63 11.61 -4.93 -11.47
CA CYS A 63 10.37 -5.71 -11.34
C CYS A 63 9.27 -5.17 -12.27
N HIS A 64 9.12 -3.85 -12.37
CA HIS A 64 8.17 -3.20 -13.27
C HIS A 64 8.45 -3.56 -14.73
N CYS A 65 9.70 -3.40 -15.18
CA CYS A 65 10.11 -3.77 -16.54
C CYS A 65 9.83 -5.25 -16.83
N ARG A 66 10.08 -6.15 -15.88
CA ARG A 66 9.75 -7.58 -16.05
C ARG A 66 8.25 -7.83 -16.09
N ALA A 67 7.49 -7.17 -15.22
CA ALA A 67 6.04 -7.34 -15.15
C ALA A 67 5.38 -6.92 -16.47
N ILE A 68 5.69 -5.72 -16.97
CA ILE A 68 5.04 -5.18 -18.18
C ILE A 68 5.45 -5.90 -19.48
N ASN A 69 6.62 -6.55 -19.50
CA ASN A 69 7.07 -7.30 -20.66
C ASN A 69 6.59 -8.76 -20.66
N SER A 70 6.04 -9.25 -19.54
CA SER A 70 5.52 -10.61 -19.43
C SER A 70 4.28 -10.83 -20.30
N ASP A 71 4.13 -12.03 -20.85
CA ASP A 71 2.94 -12.37 -21.64
C ASP A 71 1.67 -12.43 -20.79
N ALA A 72 1.82 -12.78 -19.51
CA ALA A 72 0.73 -12.72 -18.52
C ALA A 72 0.15 -11.29 -18.38
N TRP A 73 1.01 -10.26 -18.39
CA TRP A 73 0.57 -8.87 -18.38
C TRP A 73 -0.11 -8.46 -19.68
N LYS A 74 0.48 -8.82 -20.84
CA LYS A 74 -0.10 -8.50 -22.15
C LYS A 74 -1.45 -9.16 -22.36
N ALA A 75 -1.63 -10.35 -21.82
CA ALA A 75 -2.89 -11.11 -21.86
C ALA A 75 -3.92 -10.66 -20.82
N LEU A 76 -3.55 -9.76 -19.89
CA LEU A 76 -4.43 -9.32 -18.82
C LEU A 76 -5.60 -8.48 -19.39
N ARG A 77 -6.81 -9.01 -19.24
CA ARG A 77 -8.05 -8.30 -19.59
C ARG A 77 -8.73 -7.79 -18.32
N PRO A 78 -9.40 -6.63 -18.37
CA PRO A 78 -10.31 -6.22 -17.30
C PRO A 78 -11.32 -7.35 -17.06
N VAL A 79 -11.41 -7.84 -15.83
CA VAL A 79 -12.16 -9.08 -15.53
C VAL A 79 -13.66 -8.86 -15.59
N ARG A 80 -14.15 -7.68 -15.18
CA ARG A 80 -15.57 -7.33 -15.19
C ARG A 80 -15.81 -5.82 -15.05
N VAL A 81 -17.06 -5.41 -15.26
CA VAL A 81 -17.56 -4.07 -14.92
C VAL A 81 -17.69 -3.89 -13.40
N PRO A 82 -17.57 -2.65 -12.87
CA PRO A 82 -17.86 -2.37 -11.47
C PRO A 82 -19.27 -2.82 -11.07
N THR A 83 -19.38 -3.39 -9.88
CA THR A 83 -20.61 -3.92 -9.26
C THR A 83 -21.00 -3.07 -8.07
N THR A 84 -22.17 -3.33 -7.49
CA THR A 84 -22.61 -2.72 -6.24
C THR A 84 -21.59 -2.88 -5.11
N VAL A 85 -20.88 -4.02 -5.04
CA VAL A 85 -19.86 -4.26 -4.00
C VAL A 85 -18.69 -3.30 -4.17
N ASP A 86 -18.26 -3.03 -5.41
CA ASP A 86 -17.15 -2.11 -5.61
C ASP A 86 -17.57 -0.66 -5.39
N ALA A 87 -18.82 -0.32 -5.73
CA ALA A 87 -19.39 0.97 -5.34
C ALA A 87 -19.43 1.13 -3.81
N MET A 88 -19.77 0.07 -3.06
CA MET A 88 -19.68 0.08 -1.60
C MET A 88 -18.23 0.26 -1.12
N CYS A 89 -17.26 -0.45 -1.71
CA CYS A 89 -15.83 -0.29 -1.36
C CYS A 89 -15.36 1.15 -1.61
N PHE A 90 -15.75 1.75 -2.75
CA PHE A 90 -15.49 3.15 -3.07
C PHE A 90 -16.08 4.10 -2.04
N VAL A 91 -17.34 3.91 -1.67
CA VAL A 91 -18.00 4.76 -0.67
C VAL A 91 -17.32 4.62 0.69
N LEU A 92 -17.03 3.40 1.15
CA LEU A 92 -16.39 3.15 2.45
C LEU A 92 -14.98 3.77 2.52
N ALA A 93 -14.12 3.49 1.53
CA ALA A 93 -12.77 4.05 1.48
C ALA A 93 -12.78 5.57 1.22
N GLY A 94 -13.63 6.04 0.31
CA GLY A 94 -13.76 7.46 -0.04
C GLY A 94 -14.26 8.32 1.12
N THR A 95 -15.25 7.83 1.88
CA THR A 95 -15.72 8.50 3.09
C THR A 95 -14.67 8.53 4.19
N SER A 96 -13.92 7.44 4.38
CA SER A 96 -12.81 7.41 5.33
C SER A 96 -11.71 8.40 4.96
N TYR A 97 -11.31 8.44 3.68
CA TYR A 97 -10.30 9.38 3.19
C TYR A 97 -10.78 10.85 3.31
N ALA A 98 -12.05 11.12 2.98
CA ALA A 98 -12.64 12.44 3.12
C ALA A 98 -12.71 12.88 4.60
N ALA A 99 -13.03 11.96 5.52
CA ALA A 99 -13.03 12.21 6.95
C ALA A 99 -11.61 12.52 7.45
N ALA A 100 -10.60 11.76 7.04
CA ALA A 100 -9.19 12.04 7.35
C ALA A 100 -8.80 13.45 6.86
N TYR A 101 -9.08 13.76 5.59
CA TYR A 101 -8.82 15.09 5.04
C TYR A 101 -9.52 16.19 5.84
N TYR A 102 -10.81 16.01 6.16
CA TYR A 102 -11.59 16.96 6.93
C TYR A 102 -10.95 17.26 8.29
N TYR A 103 -10.66 16.23 9.09
CA TYR A 103 -10.09 16.42 10.43
C TYR A 103 -8.69 17.04 10.40
N LYS A 104 -7.88 16.75 9.38
CA LYS A 104 -6.57 17.40 9.20
C LYS A 104 -6.69 18.83 8.67
N HIS A 105 -7.73 19.13 7.90
CA HIS A 105 -7.97 20.47 7.34
C HIS A 105 -8.49 21.47 8.38
N ILE A 106 -9.38 21.06 9.28
CA ILE A 106 -9.96 21.92 10.33
C ILE A 106 -8.96 22.31 11.43
N ALA A 107 -7.77 21.71 11.45
CA ALA A 107 -6.69 22.18 12.31
C ALA A 107 -6.37 23.65 12.00
N PRO A 108 -6.12 24.52 13.01
CA PRO A 108 -5.78 25.92 12.78
C PRO A 108 -4.64 26.06 11.77
N GLY A 109 -4.81 26.85 10.70
CA GLY A 109 -3.79 27.00 9.65
C GLY A 109 -3.55 25.75 8.79
N SER A 110 -4.40 24.73 8.89
CA SER A 110 -4.36 23.48 8.11
C SER A 110 -3.00 22.78 8.08
N TRP A 111 -2.16 22.97 9.10
CA TRP A 111 -0.79 22.45 9.12
C TRP A 111 -0.73 20.92 9.09
N ARG A 112 -1.78 20.26 9.55
CA ARG A 112 -1.91 18.79 9.56
C ARG A 112 -2.22 18.19 8.19
N VAL A 113 -2.59 18.99 7.18
CA VAL A 113 -2.94 18.46 5.84
C VAL A 113 -1.75 17.76 5.16
N ALA A 114 -0.51 18.15 5.48
CA ALA A 114 0.67 17.46 4.98
C ALA A 114 0.70 15.97 5.40
N TYR A 115 0.06 15.62 6.53
CA TYR A 115 -0.06 14.23 6.96
C TYR A 115 -0.95 13.39 6.05
N MET A 116 -1.74 13.97 5.14
CA MET A 116 -2.46 13.22 4.11
C MET A 116 -1.53 12.44 3.15
N LEU A 117 -0.22 12.79 3.13
CA LEU A 117 0.80 12.04 2.39
C LEU A 117 1.32 10.82 3.14
N GLN A 118 0.87 10.57 4.38
CA GLN A 118 1.17 9.33 5.08
C GLN A 118 0.69 8.13 4.26
N PRO A 119 1.43 7.01 4.30
CA PRO A 119 1.19 5.86 3.43
C PRO A 119 -0.24 5.33 3.56
N CYS A 120 -0.82 5.32 4.76
CA CYS A 120 -2.18 4.81 4.99
C CYS A 120 -3.24 5.60 4.22
N HIS A 121 -3.20 6.93 4.26
CA HIS A 121 -4.16 7.78 3.53
C HIS A 121 -4.01 7.65 2.01
N VAL A 122 -2.77 7.56 1.52
CA VAL A 122 -2.50 7.32 0.10
C VAL A 122 -3.03 5.95 -0.33
N LEU A 123 -2.86 4.91 0.51
CA LEU A 123 -3.40 3.57 0.26
C LEU A 123 -4.94 3.58 0.25
N THR A 124 -5.59 4.26 1.20
CA THR A 124 -7.05 4.38 1.26
C THR A 124 -7.62 5.09 0.03
N ALA A 125 -7.02 6.22 -0.38
CA ALA A 125 -7.40 6.91 -1.62
C ALA A 125 -7.20 6.00 -2.85
N THR A 126 -6.09 5.26 -2.89
CA THR A 126 -5.81 4.31 -3.96
C THR A 126 -6.87 3.21 -4.00
N ILE A 127 -7.25 2.64 -2.87
CA ILE A 127 -8.33 1.63 -2.78
C ILE A 127 -9.66 2.21 -3.29
N ALA A 128 -10.01 3.44 -2.89
CA ALA A 128 -11.21 4.09 -3.36
C ALA A 128 -11.20 4.19 -4.90
N ILE A 129 -10.16 4.80 -5.48
CA ILE A 129 -10.03 4.95 -6.94
C ILE A 129 -10.08 3.59 -7.65
N LEU A 130 -9.30 2.62 -7.18
CA LEU A 130 -9.24 1.29 -7.78
C LEU A 130 -10.57 0.53 -7.68
N SER A 131 -11.40 0.79 -6.69
CA SER A 131 -12.72 0.14 -6.58
C SER A 131 -13.61 0.44 -7.80
N VAL A 132 -13.44 1.59 -8.45
CA VAL A 132 -14.27 1.99 -9.61
C VAL A 132 -13.50 2.06 -10.92
N LEU A 133 -12.16 2.01 -10.88
CA LEU A 133 -11.31 2.17 -12.07
C LEU A 133 -11.03 0.80 -12.74
N PRO A 134 -11.60 0.52 -13.93
CA PRO A 134 -11.23 -0.67 -14.67
C PRO A 134 -9.90 -0.49 -15.40
N GLY A 135 -9.20 -1.60 -15.65
CA GLY A 135 -8.06 -1.61 -16.56
C GLY A 135 -6.88 -2.44 -16.08
N ARG A 136 -5.97 -2.77 -17.01
CA ARG A 136 -4.72 -3.49 -16.71
C ARG A 136 -3.84 -2.72 -15.71
N TRP A 137 -3.74 -1.40 -15.88
CA TRP A 137 -2.94 -0.54 -15.02
C TRP A 137 -3.51 -0.45 -13.62
N ALA A 138 -4.83 -0.36 -13.51
CA ALA A 138 -5.49 -0.41 -12.22
C ALA A 138 -5.20 -1.75 -11.50
N ASN A 139 -5.10 -2.87 -12.25
CA ASN A 139 -4.75 -4.18 -11.70
C ASN A 139 -3.30 -4.25 -11.23
N TYR A 140 -2.38 -3.69 -12.01
CA TYR A 140 -1.00 -3.54 -11.59
C TYR A 140 -0.87 -2.75 -10.28
N ILE A 141 -1.51 -1.58 -10.22
CA ILE A 141 -1.47 -0.73 -9.02
C ILE A 141 -2.11 -1.46 -7.84
N PHE A 142 -3.20 -2.19 -8.06
CA PHE A 142 -3.82 -3.01 -7.02
C PHE A 142 -2.85 -4.07 -6.45
N GLN A 143 -2.13 -4.79 -7.31
CA GLN A 143 -1.14 -5.79 -6.87
C GLN A 143 0.00 -5.15 -6.07
N VAL A 144 0.50 -4.00 -6.50
CA VAL A 144 1.51 -3.23 -5.74
C VAL A 144 0.94 -2.74 -4.41
N MET A 145 -0.29 -2.25 -4.40
CA MET A 145 -0.95 -1.76 -3.19
C MET A 145 -1.13 -2.88 -2.15
N VAL A 146 -1.52 -4.08 -2.57
CA VAL A 146 -1.66 -5.24 -1.66
C VAL A 146 -0.36 -5.54 -0.92
N THR A 147 0.81 -5.43 -1.57
CA THR A 147 2.10 -5.67 -0.89
C THR A 147 2.50 -4.56 0.07
N LEU A 148 1.82 -3.40 0.06
CA LEU A 148 2.05 -2.29 0.98
C LEU A 148 1.10 -2.30 2.20
N THR A 149 0.13 -3.21 2.24
CA THR A 149 -0.86 -3.31 3.32
C THR A 149 -0.25 -3.65 4.69
N TRP A 150 0.96 -4.23 4.74
CA TRP A 150 1.65 -4.50 6.01
C TRP A 150 1.91 -3.22 6.83
N SER A 151 2.02 -2.06 6.17
CA SER A 151 2.15 -0.76 6.85
C SER A 151 0.96 -0.48 7.78
N SER A 152 -0.24 -0.90 7.37
CA SER A 152 -1.46 -0.76 8.18
C SER A 152 -1.43 -1.65 9.42
N VAL A 153 -0.89 -2.86 9.31
CA VAL A 153 -0.71 -3.77 10.46
C VAL A 153 0.26 -3.16 11.47
N VAL A 154 1.38 -2.63 11.01
CA VAL A 154 2.38 -1.98 11.88
C VAL A 154 1.81 -0.74 12.55
N ALA A 155 1.07 0.09 11.81
CA ALA A 155 0.41 1.26 12.38
C ALA A 155 -0.57 0.87 13.48
N MET A 156 -1.43 -0.14 13.27
CA MET A 156 -2.36 -0.60 14.32
C MET A 156 -1.66 -1.28 15.51
N ALA A 157 -0.52 -1.94 15.30
CA ALA A 157 0.26 -2.56 16.36
C ALA A 157 0.99 -1.53 17.24
N PHE A 158 1.42 -0.42 16.65
CA PHE A 158 2.11 0.68 17.33
C PHE A 158 1.43 2.01 17.00
N PRO A 159 0.21 2.23 17.50
CA PRO A 159 -0.58 3.39 17.11
C PRO A 159 -0.01 4.66 17.71
N ASP A 160 0.33 5.62 16.85
CA ASP A 160 0.59 7.00 17.26
C ASP A 160 -0.73 7.77 17.21
N LEU A 161 -1.31 7.99 18.39
CA LEU A 161 -2.55 8.75 18.56
C LEU A 161 -2.29 10.15 19.14
N SER A 162 -1.03 10.59 19.21
CA SER A 162 -0.64 11.82 19.90
C SER A 162 -1.21 13.09 19.26
N ASP A 163 -1.45 13.09 17.95
CA ASP A 163 -1.98 14.22 17.19
C ASP A 163 -3.51 14.22 17.05
N TYR A 164 -4.21 13.19 17.54
CA TYR A 164 -5.66 13.01 17.38
C TYR A 164 -6.45 13.79 18.44
N THR A 165 -6.92 14.97 18.07
CA THR A 165 -7.69 15.86 18.97
C THR A 165 -9.19 15.57 18.97
N HIS A 166 -9.71 14.95 17.92
CA HIS A 166 -11.15 14.69 17.75
C HIS A 166 -11.44 13.19 17.85
N LYS A 167 -12.46 12.81 18.64
CA LYS A 167 -12.87 11.39 18.76
C LYS A 167 -13.22 10.75 17.42
N GLY A 168 -13.79 11.53 16.49
CA GLY A 168 -14.11 11.06 15.14
C GLY A 168 -12.87 10.82 14.28
N ASP A 169 -11.82 11.64 14.43
CA ASP A 169 -10.53 11.44 13.77
C ASP A 169 -9.89 10.13 14.28
N MET A 170 -9.91 9.92 15.60
CA MET A 170 -9.38 8.69 16.22
C MET A 170 -10.18 7.44 15.82
N PHE A 171 -11.50 7.54 15.71
CA PHE A 171 -12.30 6.43 15.17
C PHE A 171 -11.96 6.16 13.71
N ASN A 172 -11.86 7.22 12.89
CA ASN A 172 -11.54 7.08 11.48
C ASN A 172 -10.16 6.46 11.28
N TYR A 173 -9.18 6.73 12.16
CA TYR A 173 -7.90 6.03 12.16
C TYR A 173 -8.06 4.51 12.17
N TRP A 174 -8.75 3.94 13.16
CA TRP A 174 -8.94 2.49 13.25
C TRP A 174 -9.77 1.93 12.09
N TYR A 175 -10.83 2.65 11.72
CA TYR A 175 -11.70 2.28 10.63
C TYR A 175 -10.94 2.23 9.30
N GLU A 176 -10.16 3.26 8.98
CA GLU A 176 -9.34 3.36 7.77
C GLU A 176 -8.36 2.21 7.66
N HIS A 177 -7.65 1.90 8.75
CA HIS A 177 -6.68 0.82 8.77
C HIS A 177 -7.34 -0.55 8.60
N ALA A 178 -8.50 -0.77 9.21
CA ALA A 178 -9.30 -1.96 8.95
C ALA A 178 -9.73 -2.07 7.48
N LEU A 179 -10.14 -0.97 6.85
CA LEU A 179 -10.49 -0.95 5.42
C LEU A 179 -9.31 -1.30 4.52
N ILE A 180 -8.10 -0.80 4.81
CA ILE A 180 -6.88 -1.12 4.05
C ILE A 180 -6.62 -2.63 4.04
N LEU A 181 -6.96 -3.35 5.11
CA LEU A 181 -6.79 -4.81 5.18
C LEU A 181 -7.96 -5.58 4.56
N VAL A 182 -9.20 -5.14 4.80
CA VAL A 182 -10.40 -5.88 4.42
C VAL A 182 -10.80 -5.66 2.95
N LEU A 183 -10.74 -4.43 2.46
CA LEU A 183 -11.23 -4.11 1.11
C LEU A 183 -10.43 -4.80 0.00
N PRO A 184 -9.09 -4.91 0.06
CA PRO A 184 -8.36 -5.66 -0.95
C PRO A 184 -8.76 -7.14 -1.00
N ILE A 185 -9.09 -7.75 0.15
CA ILE A 185 -9.59 -9.13 0.19
C ILE A 185 -10.96 -9.21 -0.51
N ALA A 186 -11.88 -8.31 -0.19
CA ALA A 186 -13.21 -8.27 -0.82
C ALA A 186 -13.13 -8.09 -2.35
N LEU A 187 -12.28 -7.16 -2.81
CA LEU A 187 -12.05 -6.88 -4.23
C LEU A 187 -11.35 -8.05 -4.96
N SER A 188 -10.50 -8.80 -4.25
CA SER A 188 -9.80 -9.98 -4.78
C SER A 188 -10.72 -11.20 -4.92
N VAL A 189 -11.55 -11.47 -3.91
CA VAL A 189 -12.48 -12.62 -3.91
C VAL A 189 -13.58 -12.44 -4.97
N ARG A 190 -13.97 -11.20 -5.27
CA ARG A 190 -15.07 -10.86 -6.19
C ARG A 190 -14.59 -10.42 -7.58
N SER A 191 -13.32 -10.64 -7.92
CA SER A 191 -12.83 -10.69 -9.32
C SER A 191 -12.93 -9.40 -10.14
N ILE A 192 -12.45 -8.24 -9.68
CA ILE A 192 -11.87 -7.23 -10.60
C ILE A 192 -10.39 -7.55 -10.84
N TRP A 193 -9.73 -8.07 -9.80
CA TRP A 193 -8.29 -8.23 -9.79
C TRP A 193 -7.90 -9.69 -9.97
N CYS A 194 -7.43 -10.00 -11.18
CA CYS A 194 -6.87 -11.30 -11.49
C CYS A 194 -5.54 -11.48 -10.73
N LEU A 195 -5.56 -12.11 -9.56
CA LEU A 195 -4.37 -12.65 -8.89
C LEU A 195 -3.80 -13.88 -9.64
N SER A 196 -3.97 -13.97 -10.96
CA SER A 196 -3.50 -15.12 -11.76
C SER A 196 -1.98 -15.32 -11.66
N SER A 197 -1.21 -14.24 -11.44
CA SER A 197 0.22 -14.38 -11.13
C SER A 197 0.49 -15.21 -9.87
N TYR A 198 -0.37 -15.20 -8.85
CA TYR A 198 -0.19 -16.03 -7.65
C TYR A 198 -0.56 -17.50 -7.86
N ARG A 199 -1.45 -17.81 -8.83
CA ARG A 199 -1.70 -19.21 -9.22
C ARG A 199 -0.46 -19.85 -9.84
N HIS A 200 0.28 -19.10 -10.65
CA HIS A 200 1.52 -19.60 -11.24
C HIS A 200 2.71 -19.55 -10.29
N ILE A 201 2.81 -18.59 -9.37
CA ILE A 201 3.88 -18.59 -8.35
C ILE A 201 3.70 -19.74 -7.35
N SER A 202 2.47 -20.03 -6.92
CA SER A 202 2.21 -21.22 -6.09
C SER A 202 2.48 -22.53 -6.84
N CYS A 203 2.21 -22.60 -8.14
CA CYS A 203 2.57 -23.78 -8.93
C CYS A 203 4.08 -23.86 -9.26
N ALA A 204 4.76 -22.74 -9.48
CA ALA A 204 6.20 -22.70 -9.77
C ALA A 204 7.05 -23.05 -8.55
N CYS A 205 6.59 -22.76 -7.34
CA CYS A 205 7.20 -23.30 -6.11
C CYS A 205 6.94 -24.80 -5.91
N CYS A 206 6.02 -25.40 -6.68
CA CYS A 206 5.73 -26.83 -6.71
C CYS A 206 6.22 -27.53 -7.99
N SER A 207 6.90 -26.82 -8.90
CA SER A 207 7.52 -27.42 -10.07
C SER A 207 9.00 -27.64 -9.76
N ASP A 208 9.42 -28.90 -9.84
CA ASP A 208 10.83 -29.26 -9.79
C ASP A 208 11.61 -28.51 -10.88
N ALA A 209 12.91 -28.32 -10.62
CA ALA A 209 13.85 -27.52 -11.40
C ALA A 209 13.98 -27.90 -12.89
N ASP A 210 13.34 -28.98 -13.33
CA ASP A 210 13.52 -29.57 -14.66
C ASP A 210 12.35 -29.35 -15.63
N GLY A 211 11.41 -28.43 -15.33
CA GLY A 211 10.45 -27.92 -16.30
C GLY A 211 9.49 -28.96 -16.92
N SER A 212 9.38 -30.15 -16.31
CA SER A 212 8.50 -31.21 -16.80
C SER A 212 7.09 -31.04 -16.22
N PRO A 213 6.02 -31.04 -17.05
CA PRO A 213 4.65 -31.08 -16.52
C PRO A 213 4.43 -32.43 -15.83
N ILE A 214 4.02 -32.42 -14.57
CA ILE A 214 3.52 -33.61 -13.88
C ILE A 214 2.20 -34.01 -14.56
N LEU A 215 2.30 -34.89 -15.55
CA LEU A 215 1.18 -35.61 -16.14
C LEU A 215 0.63 -36.57 -15.07
N GLY A 216 -0.22 -36.04 -14.21
CA GLY A 216 -1.01 -36.80 -13.24
C GLY A 216 -2.49 -36.49 -13.43
N THR A 217 -3.15 -37.24 -14.30
CA THR A 217 -4.60 -37.37 -14.32
C THR A 217 -5.04 -38.01 -13.00
N GLY A 218 -5.38 -37.21 -12.00
CA GLY A 218 -5.80 -37.75 -10.71
C GLY A 218 -6.09 -36.66 -9.69
N THR A 219 -7.36 -36.53 -9.34
CA THR A 219 -7.85 -35.76 -8.20
C THR A 219 -7.19 -36.19 -6.90
N SER A 220 -6.12 -35.53 -6.45
CA SER A 220 -5.70 -35.55 -5.03
C SER A 220 -4.69 -34.43 -4.68
N SER A 221 -5.11 -33.57 -3.77
CA SER A 221 -4.32 -32.93 -2.70
C SER A 221 -2.85 -32.51 -2.95
N CYS A 222 -2.64 -31.22 -3.23
CA CYS A 222 -1.41 -30.52 -2.84
C CYS A 222 -1.50 -30.06 -1.38
N TRP A 223 -1.19 -30.94 -0.44
CA TRP A 223 -0.86 -30.57 0.94
C TRP A 223 0.66 -30.54 1.08
N ALA A 224 1.30 -29.48 0.58
CA ALA A 224 2.68 -29.16 0.92
C ALA A 224 2.66 -27.83 1.68
N MET A 225 3.16 -27.83 2.92
CA MET A 225 3.27 -26.62 3.73
C MET A 225 4.10 -25.55 2.99
N PRO A 226 3.66 -24.28 2.98
CA PRO A 226 4.45 -23.22 2.38
C PRO A 226 5.72 -22.95 3.19
N ARG A 227 6.83 -22.64 2.50
CA ARG A 227 8.02 -22.07 3.12
C ARG A 227 7.67 -20.76 3.85
N PRO A 228 8.42 -20.34 4.89
CA PRO A 228 8.03 -19.29 5.84
C PRO A 228 7.75 -17.89 5.24
N GLY A 229 7.96 -17.66 3.94
CA GLY A 229 7.66 -16.41 3.25
C GLY A 229 6.33 -16.37 2.48
N CYS A 230 5.50 -17.42 2.51
CA CYS A 230 4.28 -17.53 1.69
C CYS A 230 2.97 -17.55 2.51
N ILE A 231 2.92 -16.82 3.62
CA ILE A 231 1.82 -16.94 4.59
C ILE A 231 0.50 -16.29 4.11
N ILE A 232 0.54 -15.30 3.21
CA ILE A 232 -0.68 -14.55 2.85
C ILE A 232 -1.44 -15.18 1.66
N ALA A 233 -0.79 -15.96 0.79
CA ALA A 233 -1.45 -16.52 -0.41
C ALA A 233 -2.14 -17.88 -0.18
N CYS A 234 -1.74 -18.65 0.84
CA CYS A 234 -2.30 -19.99 1.08
C CYS A 234 -3.64 -20.00 1.83
N ALA A 235 -4.11 -18.88 2.37
CA ALA A 235 -5.33 -18.83 3.19
C ALA A 235 -6.65 -18.93 2.39
N PHE A 236 -6.64 -18.83 1.05
CA PHE A 236 -7.85 -18.70 0.23
C PHE A 236 -8.15 -19.89 -0.69
N LYS A 237 -7.94 -21.12 -0.21
CA LYS A 237 -8.33 -22.32 -0.94
C LYS A 237 -9.13 -23.31 -0.11
N SER A 238 -10.25 -22.87 0.49
CA SER A 238 -11.40 -23.76 0.67
C SER A 238 -12.69 -22.95 0.77
N GLN A 239 -13.74 -23.47 0.12
CA GLN A 239 -15.17 -23.13 0.15
C GLN A 239 -15.74 -22.99 -1.27
N ARG A 240 -15.85 -24.12 -1.96
CA ARG A 240 -16.97 -24.36 -2.87
C ARG A 240 -18.01 -25.15 -2.09
N TRP A 241 -19.20 -24.59 -1.93
CA TRP A 241 -20.39 -25.34 -1.55
C TRP A 241 -20.90 -26.10 -2.79
N PRO A 242 -21.31 -27.37 -2.66
CA PRO A 242 -21.95 -28.09 -3.75
C PRO A 242 -23.37 -27.55 -4.00
N PRO A 243 -23.88 -27.62 -5.25
CA PRO A 243 -25.23 -27.20 -5.56
C PRO A 243 -26.24 -28.22 -5.01
N THR A 244 -27.30 -27.72 -4.39
CA THR A 244 -28.61 -28.38 -4.30
C THR A 244 -29.57 -27.67 -5.21
#